data_AF-A0A9Q1MTP9-F1
#
_entry.id   AF-A0A9Q1MTP9-F1
#
_cell.length_a   1.000
_cell.length_b   1.000
_cell.length_c   1.000
_cell.angle_alpha   90.00
_cell.angle_beta   90.00
_cell.angle_gamma   90.00
#
_symmetry.space_group_name_H-M   'P 1'
#
loop_
_entity.id
_entity.type
_entity.pdbx_description
1 polymer ?
#
loop_
_entity_poly.entity_id
_entity_poly.type
_entity_poly.pdbx_seq_one_letter_code
_entity_poly.pdbx_strand_id
1 'polypeptide(L)'
;MVLQLGLSGQPLTGPDIGGFAGNATPRMFGRWMSVGSLLPFCRAHSEADTNDHEPWSFGEECEQVFRLALERATVFYHTFTRFFTWHTRGVLWWLLLSFLPIQKIPS
;
A
#
# COMPACT_ATOMS: atom_id res chain seq x y z
N MET A 1 -15.05 8.18 -3.35
CA MET A 1 -15.01 7.43 -4.63
C MET A 1 -14.61 5.97 -4.44
N VAL A 2 -13.36 5.64 -4.07
CA VAL A 2 -12.92 4.21 -3.96
C VAL A 2 -13.83 3.34 -3.09
N LEU A 3 -14.20 3.82 -1.89
CA LEU A 3 -15.11 3.07 -1.01
C LEU A 3 -16.51 2.86 -1.62
N GLN A 4 -17.03 3.84 -2.36
CA GLN A 4 -18.33 3.74 -3.02
C GLN A 4 -18.29 2.68 -4.13
N LEU A 5 -17.21 2.63 -4.91
CA LEU A 5 -17.00 1.61 -5.93
C LEU A 5 -16.82 0.21 -5.33
N GLY A 6 -16.15 0.12 -4.17
CA GLY A 6 -16.09 -1.13 -3.41
C GLY A 6 -17.47 -1.64 -2.99
N LEU A 7 -18.35 -0.75 -2.51
CA LEU A 7 -19.73 -1.10 -2.15
C LEU A 7 -20.61 -1.43 -3.36
N SER A 8 -20.31 -0.89 -4.55
CA SER A 8 -21.03 -1.20 -5.79
C SER A 8 -20.53 -2.47 -6.50
N GLY A 9 -19.61 -3.23 -5.89
CA GLY A 9 -19.09 -4.48 -6.47
C GLY A 9 -17.91 -4.30 -7.43
N GLN A 10 -17.26 -3.12 -7.44
CA GLN A 10 -16.05 -2.85 -8.23
C GLN A 10 -14.86 -2.55 -7.30
N PRO A 11 -14.34 -3.57 -6.58
CA PRO A 11 -13.36 -3.36 -5.50
C PRO A 11 -11.94 -3.07 -6.01
N LEU A 12 -11.57 -3.47 -7.23
CA LEU A 12 -10.24 -3.22 -7.79
C LEU A 12 -10.14 -1.78 -8.35
N THR A 13 -10.02 -0.80 -7.45
CA THR A 13 -10.03 0.62 -7.80
C THR A 13 -9.06 1.43 -6.95
N GLY A 14 -8.58 2.53 -7.51
CA GLY A 14 -7.72 3.51 -6.85
C GLY A 14 -7.44 4.73 -7.74
N PRO A 15 -7.11 5.89 -7.18
CA PRO A 15 -6.75 7.09 -7.93
C PRO A 15 -5.29 7.05 -8.39
N ASP A 16 -4.94 7.90 -9.35
CA ASP A 16 -3.57 8.06 -9.86
C ASP A 16 -2.66 8.75 -8.85
N ILE A 17 -1.74 7.99 -8.26
CA ILE A 17 -0.87 8.42 -7.16
C ILE A 17 -0.08 9.66 -7.53
N GLY A 18 -0.22 10.73 -6.72
CA GLY A 18 0.37 12.04 -6.99
C GLY A 18 -0.56 13.04 -7.67
N GLY A 19 -1.72 12.58 -8.16
CA GLY A 19 -2.58 13.37 -9.03
C GLY A 19 -2.17 13.21 -10.49
N PHE A 20 -3.15 13.12 -11.38
CA PHE A 20 -2.92 12.94 -12.81
C PHE A 20 -2.43 14.22 -13.49
N ALA A 21 -3.03 15.36 -13.13
CA ALA A 21 -2.78 16.65 -13.77
C ALA A 21 -1.82 17.53 -12.95
N GLY A 22 -0.92 18.20 -13.65
CA GLY A 22 0.09 19.07 -13.07
C GLY A 22 1.20 18.32 -12.30
N ASN A 23 2.01 19.08 -11.58
CA ASN A 23 3.20 18.56 -10.91
C ASN A 23 2.97 18.32 -9.42
N ALA A 24 3.21 17.10 -8.97
CA ALA A 24 3.22 16.79 -7.54
C ALA A 24 4.41 17.44 -6.83
N THR A 25 4.25 17.71 -5.53
CA THR A 25 5.38 18.03 -4.64
C THR A 25 5.83 16.77 -3.92
N PRO A 26 7.13 16.63 -3.54
CA PRO A 26 7.64 15.44 -2.84
C PRO A 26 6.79 15.04 -1.63
N ARG A 27 6.42 16.04 -0.81
CA ARG A 27 5.59 15.85 0.38
C ARG A 27 4.18 15.36 0.07
N MET A 28 3.58 15.87 -1.01
CA MET A 28 2.25 15.43 -1.44
C MET A 28 2.30 14.01 -2.00
N PHE A 29 3.31 13.71 -2.81
CA PHE A 29 3.52 12.39 -3.42
C PHE A 29 3.73 11.30 -2.38
N GLY A 30 4.61 11.53 -1.40
CA GLY A 30 4.83 10.58 -0.29
C GLY A 30 3.58 10.33 0.56
N ARG A 31 2.76 11.36 0.81
CA ARG A 31 1.48 11.22 1.52
C ARG A 31 0.46 10.42 0.72
N TRP A 32 0.38 10.68 -0.58
CA TRP A 32 -0.45 9.91 -1.49
C TRP A 32 -0.04 8.45 -1.52
N MET A 33 1.26 8.14 -1.54
CA MET A 33 1.72 6.75 -1.50
C MET A 33 1.38 6.06 -0.19
N SER A 34 1.51 6.76 0.94
CA SER A 34 1.20 6.22 2.27
C SER A 34 -0.25 5.72 2.40
N VAL A 35 -1.18 6.36 1.69
CA VAL A 35 -2.60 5.96 1.67
C VAL A 35 -2.91 5.07 0.46
N GLY A 36 -2.35 5.42 -0.71
CA GLY A 36 -2.57 4.75 -1.98
C GLY A 36 -2.06 3.30 -1.98
N SER A 37 -1.00 3.00 -1.23
CA SER A 37 -0.51 1.62 -1.05
C SER A 37 -1.53 0.71 -0.37
N LEU A 38 -2.48 1.28 0.40
CA LEU A 38 -3.56 0.55 1.09
C LEU A 38 -4.84 0.44 0.25
N LEU A 39 -4.82 0.92 -1.00
CA LEU A 39 -5.94 0.77 -1.93
C LEU A 39 -5.75 -0.47 -2.82
N PRO A 40 -6.85 -1.15 -3.22
CA PRO A 40 -6.75 -2.39 -4.00
C PRO A 40 -6.05 -2.23 -5.35
N PHE A 41 -6.16 -1.04 -5.97
CA PHE A 41 -5.38 -0.68 -7.15
C PHE A 41 -4.49 0.52 -6.81
N CYS A 42 -3.18 0.34 -6.96
CA CYS A 42 -2.16 1.30 -6.58
C CYS A 42 -1.25 1.57 -7.78
N ARG A 43 -1.35 2.77 -8.36
CA ARG A 43 -0.61 3.18 -9.57
C ARG A 43 -0.21 4.64 -9.48
N ALA A 44 1.06 4.95 -9.72
CA ALA A 44 1.50 6.31 -10.04
C ALA A 44 1.34 6.55 -11.55
N HIS A 45 0.64 7.62 -11.92
CA HIS A 45 0.37 7.96 -13.30
C HIS A 45 0.14 9.46 -13.43
N SER A 46 0.66 10.05 -14.50
CA SER A 46 0.58 11.48 -14.78
C SER A 46 0.37 11.74 -16.25
N GLU A 47 -0.10 12.94 -16.57
CA GLU A 47 -0.28 13.40 -17.95
C GLU A 47 1.06 13.63 -18.66
N ALA A 48 0.99 13.77 -19.99
CA ALA A 48 2.15 14.18 -20.75
C ALA A 48 2.58 15.61 -20.36
N ASP A 49 3.87 15.94 -20.54
CA ASP A 49 4.44 17.26 -20.25
C ASP A 49 4.45 17.66 -18.76
N THR A 50 4.21 16.72 -17.83
CA THR A 50 4.54 16.89 -16.40
C THR A 50 5.92 16.35 -16.06
N ASN A 51 6.41 16.72 -14.89
CA ASN A 51 7.62 16.13 -14.31
C ASN A 51 7.44 14.61 -14.10
N ASP A 52 8.58 13.94 -14.07
CA ASP A 52 8.72 12.53 -13.74
C ASP A 52 8.05 12.19 -12.39
N HIS A 53 7.09 11.26 -12.43
CA HIS A 53 6.29 10.83 -11.26
C HIS A 53 6.72 9.46 -10.72
N GLU A 54 7.98 9.08 -10.92
CA GLU A 54 8.58 7.92 -10.28
C GLU A 54 9.06 8.23 -8.87
N PRO A 55 9.10 7.25 -7.95
CA PRO A 55 9.50 7.48 -6.55
C PRO A 55 10.88 8.13 -6.39
N TRP A 56 11.84 7.78 -7.25
CA TRP A 56 13.21 8.30 -7.21
C TRP A 56 13.32 9.75 -7.73
N SER A 57 12.31 10.25 -8.45
CA SER A 57 12.31 11.61 -9.03
C SER A 57 12.08 12.71 -7.98
N PHE A 58 11.60 12.34 -6.78
CA PHE A 58 11.29 13.26 -5.68
C PHE A 58 12.34 13.32 -4.55
N GLY A 59 13.51 12.69 -4.76
CA GLY A 59 14.61 12.64 -3.80
C GLY A 59 14.50 11.51 -2.78
N GLU A 60 15.61 11.28 -2.07
CA GLU A 60 15.82 10.11 -1.21
C GLU A 60 14.81 10.00 -0.06
N GLU A 61 14.45 11.12 0.58
CA GLU A 61 13.46 11.13 1.66
C GLU A 61 12.10 10.60 1.18
N CYS A 62 11.67 11.02 -0.02
CA CYS A 62 10.42 10.55 -0.61
C CYS A 62 10.51 9.05 -0.93
N GLU A 63 11.62 8.59 -1.50
CA GLU A 63 11.85 7.18 -1.80
C GLU A 63 11.77 6.29 -0.54
N GLN A 64 12.35 6.76 0.58
CA GLN A 64 12.27 6.07 1.88
C GLN A 64 10.81 5.94 2.36
N VAL A 65 10.01 7.00 2.22
CA VAL A 65 8.57 6.96 2.54
C VAL A 65 7.83 5.96 1.65
N PHE A 66 8.17 5.90 0.36
CA PHE A 66 7.59 4.92 -0.57
C PHE A 66 7.88 3.48 -0.17
N ARG A 67 9.16 3.18 0.14
CA ARG A 67 9.59 1.86 0.59
C ARG A 67 8.83 1.43 1.86
N LEU A 68 8.76 2.32 2.85
CA LEU A 68 8.02 2.08 4.10
C LEU A 68 6.51 1.88 3.86
N ALA A 69 5.91 2.65 2.95
CA ALA A 69 4.49 2.54 2.62
C ALA A 69 4.15 1.18 1.98
N LEU A 70 5.02 0.64 1.13
CA LEU A 70 4.87 -0.67 0.49
C LEU A 70 5.06 -1.82 1.48
N GLU A 71 6.06 -1.73 2.36
CA GLU A 71 6.28 -2.71 3.43
C GLU A 71 5.05 -2.80 4.36
N ARG A 72 4.52 -1.65 4.79
CA ARG A 72 3.31 -1.57 5.62
C ARG A 72 2.09 -2.14 4.92
N ALA A 73 1.89 -1.82 3.65
CA ALA A 73 0.79 -2.37 2.87
C ALA A 73 0.88 -3.89 2.76
N THR A 74 2.08 -4.44 2.54
CA THR A 74 2.30 -5.89 2.47
C THR A 74 1.91 -6.58 3.77
N VAL A 75 2.37 -6.06 4.91
CA VAL A 75 2.00 -6.60 6.24
C VAL A 75 0.50 -6.47 6.48
N PHE A 76 -0.10 -5.34 6.14
CA PHE A 76 -1.53 -5.08 6.30
C PHE A 76 -2.36 -6.07 5.48
N TYR A 77 -2.13 -6.19 4.17
CA TYR A 77 -2.89 -7.08 3.30
C TYR A 77 -2.73 -8.55 3.68
N HIS A 78 -1.51 -8.95 4.05
CA HIS A 78 -1.26 -10.31 4.51
C HIS A 78 -1.99 -10.61 5.81
N THR A 79 -1.99 -9.69 6.77
CA THR A 79 -2.72 -9.82 8.04
C THR A 79 -4.23 -9.84 7.81
N PHE A 80 -4.74 -8.93 6.96
CA PHE A 80 -6.15 -8.87 6.58
C PHE A 80 -6.61 -10.15 5.90
N THR A 81 -5.85 -10.66 4.93
CA THR A 81 -6.16 -11.91 4.21
C THR A 81 -6.20 -13.10 5.17
N ARG A 82 -5.27 -13.18 6.12
CA ARG A 82 -5.27 -14.21 7.16
C ARG A 82 -6.50 -14.12 8.05
N PHE A 83 -6.86 -12.93 8.52
CA PHE A 83 -8.04 -12.71 9.34
C PHE A 83 -9.33 -13.07 8.58
N PHE A 84 -9.45 -12.66 7.32
CA PHE A 84 -10.57 -13.00 6.45
C PHE A 84 -10.68 -14.51 6.21
N THR A 85 -9.56 -15.18 6.00
CA THR A 85 -9.51 -16.64 5.83
C THR A 85 -9.92 -17.36 7.13
N TRP A 86 -9.46 -16.87 8.28
CA TRP A 86 -9.89 -17.40 9.58
C TRP A 86 -11.40 -17.25 9.78
N HIS A 87 -11.94 -16.05 9.50
CA HIS A 87 -13.37 -15.77 9.63
C HIS A 87 -14.24 -16.66 8.73
N THR A 88 -13.82 -16.88 7.48
CA THR A 88 -14.62 -17.60 6.47
C THR A 88 -14.44 -19.11 6.50
N ARG A 89 -13.26 -19.60 6.91
CA ARG A 89 -12.90 -21.03 6.85
C ARG A 89 -12.60 -21.67 8.20
N GLY A 90 -12.58 -20.89 9.29
CA GLY A 90 -12.34 -21.41 10.65
C GLY A 90 -10.90 -21.86 10.93
N VAL A 91 -9.92 -21.50 10.09
CA VAL A 91 -8.53 -21.99 10.19
C VAL A 91 -7.78 -21.28 11.32
N LEU A 92 -7.70 -21.90 12.50
CA LEU A 92 -7.19 -21.32 13.74
C LEU A 92 -5.82 -20.62 13.61
N TRP A 93 -5.76 -19.37 14.12
CA TRP A 93 -4.55 -18.52 14.15
C TRP A 93 -3.37 -19.14 14.93
N TRP A 94 -3.64 -20.04 15.88
CA TRP A 94 -2.61 -20.66 16.73
C TRP A 94 -1.74 -21.72 16.05
N LEU A 95 -2.19 -22.35 14.96
CA LEU A 95 -1.41 -23.39 14.27
C LEU A 95 -0.18 -22.84 13.51
N LEU A 96 -0.06 -21.52 13.36
CA LEU A 96 0.99 -20.86 12.57
C LEU A 96 2.08 -20.15 13.39
N LEU A 97 1.88 -19.90 14.70
CA LEU A 97 2.95 -19.43 15.58
C LEU A 97 4.08 -20.47 15.72
N SER A 98 3.77 -21.74 15.45
CA SER A 98 4.72 -22.86 15.35
C SER A 98 5.73 -22.72 14.20
N PHE A 99 5.45 -21.86 13.21
CA PHE A 99 6.27 -21.71 12.00
C PHE A 99 7.01 -20.38 11.90
N LEU A 100 6.89 -19.50 12.91
CA LEU A 100 7.75 -18.33 13.01
C LEU A 100 9.03 -18.72 13.77
N PRO A 101 10.22 -18.69 13.13
CA PRO A 101 11.45 -18.84 13.89
C PRO A 101 11.55 -17.65 14.84
N ILE A 102 11.49 -17.94 16.15
CA ILE A 102 11.78 -16.98 17.21
C ILE A 102 13.23 -16.55 17.00
N GLN A 103 13.45 -15.43 16.30
CA GLN A 103 14.76 -14.81 16.30
C GLN A 103 15.01 -14.29 17.72
N LYS A 104 15.88 -14.99 18.45
CA LYS A 104 16.38 -14.56 19.75
C LYS A 104 16.99 -13.18 19.58
N ILE A 105 16.42 -12.19 20.26
CA ILE A 105 17.05 -10.89 20.48
C ILE A 105 18.22 -11.14 21.43
N PRO A 106 19.48 -10.86 21.07
CA PRO A 106 20.60 -11.00 21.99
C PRO A 106 20.52 -9.92 23.08
N SER A 107 20.91 -10.33 24.29
CA SER A 107 20.97 -9.53 25.53
C SER A 107 21.89 -8.32 25.42
#